data_AF-A0A942WFC1-F1
#
_entry.id   AF-A0A942WFC1-F1
#
_cell.length_a   1.000
_cell.length_b   1.000
_cell.length_c   1.000
_cell.angle_alpha   90.00
_cell.angle_beta   90.00
_cell.angle_gamma   90.00
#
_symmetry.space_group_name_H-M   'P 1'
#
loop_
_entity.id
_entity.type
_entity.pdbx_description
1 polymer ?
#
loop_
_entity_poly.entity_id
_entity_poly.type
_entity_poly.pdbx_seq_one_letter_code
_entity_poly.pdbx_strand_id
1 'polypeptide(L)' 'QAPTLYDVVPKEEIAEFEELMRKTIADIVSEASGVACWVYVQKYVKHKTLNEMLQELPDVGQFILAMDTWFEKLMEK' A
#
# COMPACT_ATOMS: atom_id res chain seq x y z
N GLN A 1 33.23 32.20 10.98
CA GLN A 1 31.77 32.23 11.14
C GLN A 1 31.39 30.92 11.80
N ALA A 2 30.80 30.95 12.99
CA ALA A 2 30.31 29.70 13.60
C ALA A 2 29.14 29.17 12.75
N PRO A 3 29.03 27.85 12.52
CA PRO A 3 27.86 27.29 11.85
C PRO A 3 26.64 27.68 12.68
N THR A 4 25.61 28.23 12.03
CA THR A 4 24.31 28.43 12.69
C THR A 4 23.81 27.05 13.11
N LEU A 5 23.83 26.80 14.41
CA LEU A 5 23.46 25.55 15.04
C LEU A 5 21.95 25.37 14.88
N TYR A 6 21.56 24.55 13.89
CA TYR A 6 20.20 24.11 13.53
C TYR A 6 19.09 25.17 13.58
N ASP A 7 18.48 25.46 12.43
CA ASP A 7 17.23 26.23 12.40
C ASP A 7 16.16 25.50 13.21
N VAL A 8 15.67 26.14 14.27
CA VAL A 8 14.61 25.59 15.12
C VAL A 8 13.31 25.65 14.34
N VAL A 9 12.86 24.50 13.84
CA VAL A 9 11.56 24.36 13.16
C VAL A 9 10.43 24.60 14.18
N PRO A 10 9.45 25.47 13.88
CA PRO A 10 8.28 25.69 14.74
C PRO A 10 7.51 24.40 15.01
N LYS A 11 6.86 24.31 16.18
CA LYS A 11 6.10 23.11 16.58
C LYS A 11 4.89 22.88 15.69
N GLU A 12 4.31 23.96 15.19
CA GLU A 12 3.17 23.96 14.29
C GLU A 12 3.54 23.29 12.96
N GLU A 13 4.71 23.63 12.39
CA GLU A 13 5.21 23.02 11.16
C GLU A 13 5.51 21.52 11.32
N ILE A 14 6.03 21.11 12.49
CA ILE A 14 6.22 19.70 12.81
C ILE A 14 4.88 18.97 12.91
N ALA A 15 3.88 19.56 13.56
CA ALA A 15 2.56 18.95 13.70
C ALA A 15 1.85 18.79 12.36
N GLU A 16 1.93 19.80 11.48
CA GLU A 16 1.41 19.72 10.11
C GLU A 16 2.08 18.61 9.30
N PHE A 17 3.40 18.47 9.44
CA PHE A 17 4.15 17.40 8.78
C PHE A 17 3.77 16.00 9.31
N GLU A 18 3.63 15.83 10.62
CA GLU A 18 3.19 14.58 11.23
C GLU A 18 1.77 14.19 10.80
N GLU A 19 0.85 15.17 10.71
CA GLU A 19 -0.50 14.95 10.21
C GLU A 19 -0.49 14.54 8.74
N LEU A 20 0.29 15.22 7.91
CA LEU A 20 0.45 14.86 6.50
C LEU A 20 0.97 13.44 6.35
N MET A 21 2.04 13.08 7.08
CA MET A 21 2.56 11.72 7.07
C MET A 21 1.53 10.68 7.48
N ARG A 22 0.77 10.94 8.55
CA ARG A 22 -0.29 10.04 9.02
C ARG A 22 -1.33 9.82 7.94
N LYS A 23 -1.74 10.90 7.27
CA LYS A 23 -2.69 10.83 6.16
C LYS A 23 -2.12 10.03 4.99
N THR A 24 -0.88 10.31 4.57
CA THR A 24 -0.23 9.56 3.49
C THR A 24 -0.12 8.06 3.81
N ILE A 25 0.24 7.70 5.04
CA ILE A 25 0.28 6.29 5.45
C ILE A 25 -1.11 5.67 5.42
N ALA A 26 -2.14 6.36 5.91
CA ALA A 26 -3.51 5.87 5.88
C ALA A 26 -4.01 5.66 4.44
N ASP A 27 -3.71 6.59 3.54
CA ASP A 27 -4.05 6.50 2.13
C ASP A 27 -3.35 5.28 1.47
N ILE A 28 -2.04 5.09 1.70
CA ILE A 28 -1.29 3.93 1.20
C ILE A 28 -1.89 2.61 1.72
N VAL A 29 -2.19 2.53 3.02
CA VAL A 29 -2.76 1.32 3.63
C VAL A 29 -4.15 1.03 3.05
N SER A 30 -4.96 2.07 2.84
CA SER A 30 -6.30 1.94 2.26
C SER A 30 -6.22 1.43 0.81
N GLU A 31 -5.34 2.00 -0.01
CA GLU A 31 -5.16 1.57 -1.40
C GLU A 31 -4.64 0.13 -1.50
N ALA A 32 -3.60 -0.21 -0.73
CA ALA A 32 -3.05 -1.57 -0.70
C ALA A 32 -4.10 -2.60 -0.22
N SER A 33 -4.89 -2.24 0.78
CA SER A 33 -5.99 -3.09 1.27
C SER A 33 -7.08 -3.28 0.23
N GLY A 34 -7.37 -2.25 -0.57
CA GLY A 34 -8.28 -2.31 -1.70
C GLY A 34 -7.84 -3.33 -2.75
N VAL A 35 -6.56 -3.28 -3.15
CA VAL A 35 -5.99 -4.25 -4.11
C VAL A 35 -6.01 -5.66 -3.53
N ALA A 36 -5.63 -5.84 -2.26
CA ALA A 36 -5.67 -7.15 -1.60
C ALA A 36 -7.09 -7.75 -1.57
N CYS A 37 -8.10 -6.94 -1.21
CA CYS A 37 -9.50 -7.36 -1.22
C CYS A 37 -9.96 -7.73 -2.63
N TRP A 38 -9.59 -6.93 -3.64
CA TRP A 38 -9.91 -7.23 -5.03
C TRP A 38 -9.30 -8.56 -5.47
N VAL A 39 -8.01 -8.80 -5.22
CA VAL A 39 -7.32 -10.07 -5.55
C VAL A 39 -8.02 -11.25 -4.89
N TYR A 40 -8.39 -11.12 -3.60
CA TYR A 40 -9.11 -12.16 -2.90
C TYR A 40 -10.45 -12.51 -3.59
N VAL A 41 -11.25 -11.49 -3.93
CA VAL A 41 -12.53 -11.71 -4.62
C VAL A 41 -12.33 -12.35 -5.99
N GLN A 42 -11.36 -11.88 -6.78
CA GLN A 42 -11.12 -12.46 -8.10
C GLN A 42 -10.66 -13.91 -8.01
N LYS A 43 -9.73 -14.23 -7.11
CA LYS A 43 -9.16 -15.57 -6.96
C LYS A 43 -10.12 -16.56 -6.29
N TYR A 44 -10.69 -16.20 -5.14
CA TYR A 44 -11.42 -17.16 -4.30
C TYR A 44 -12.94 -17.14 -4.49
N VAL A 45 -13.53 -16.01 -4.91
CA VAL A 45 -14.97 -15.91 -5.15
C VAL A 45 -15.30 -16.13 -6.63
N LYS A 46 -14.51 -15.54 -7.53
CA LYS A 46 -14.73 -15.64 -8.98
C LYS A 46 -13.89 -16.73 -9.66
N HIS A 47 -12.98 -17.36 -8.94
CA HIS A 47 -12.11 -18.43 -9.44
C HIS A 47 -11.31 -18.06 -10.70
N LYS A 48 -10.88 -16.80 -10.81
CA LYS A 48 -10.00 -16.35 -11.89
C LYS A 48 -8.57 -16.81 -11.66
N THR A 49 -7.88 -17.05 -12.76
CA THR A 49 -6.44 -17.32 -12.79
C THR A 49 -5.64 -16.04 -12.58
N LEU A 50 -4.40 -16.18 -12.10
CA LEU A 50 -3.49 -15.05 -11.94
C LEU A 50 -3.27 -14.27 -13.25
N ASN A 51 -3.17 -14.98 -14.38
CA ASN A 51 -2.96 -14.34 -15.68
C ASN A 51 -4.15 -13.46 -16.09
N GLU A 52 -5.38 -13.90 -15.83
CA GLU A 52 -6.59 -13.07 -16.08
C GLU A 52 -6.59 -11.83 -15.20
N MET A 53 -6.21 -11.95 -13.91
CA MET A 53 -6.11 -10.80 -13.01
C MET A 53 -5.05 -9.78 -13.48
N LEU A 54 -3.90 -10.26 -13.96
CA LEU A 54 -2.82 -9.40 -14.47
C LEU A 54 -3.20 -8.70 -15.79
N GLN A 55 -4.04 -9.32 -16.62
CA GLN A 55 -4.55 -8.70 -17.84
C GLN A 55 -5.61 -7.63 -17.56
N GLU A 56 -6.41 -7.79 -16.51
CA GLU A 56 -7.43 -6.80 -16.13
C GLU A 56 -6.83 -5.54 -15.51
N LEU A 57 -5.77 -5.68 -14.73
CA LEU A 57 -5.14 -4.58 -14.00
C LEU A 57 -3.60 -4.63 -14.15
N PRO A 58 -3.07 -4.35 -15.35
CA PRO A 58 -1.63 -4.43 -15.60
C PRO A 58 -0.82 -3.42 -14.78
N ASP A 59 -1.38 -2.24 -14.52
CA ASP A 59 -0.71 -1.14 -13.82
C ASP A 59 -0.34 -1.48 -12.37
N VAL A 60 -1.07 -2.43 -11.75
CA VAL A 60 -0.84 -2.89 -10.37
C VAL A 60 -0.37 -4.35 -10.33
N GLY A 61 0.17 -4.88 -11.44
CA GLY A 61 0.52 -6.29 -11.58
C GLY A 61 1.50 -6.82 -10.51
N GLN A 62 2.45 -5.98 -10.06
CA GLN A 62 3.37 -6.36 -8.97
C GLN A 62 2.65 -6.58 -7.64
N PHE A 63 1.66 -5.74 -7.33
CA PHE A 63 0.85 -5.88 -6.11
C PHE A 63 -0.06 -7.11 -6.21
N ILE A 64 -0.66 -7.35 -7.39
CA ILE A 64 -1.47 -8.55 -7.63
C ILE A 64 -0.63 -9.81 -7.37
N LEU A 65 0.56 -9.89 -7.94
CA LEU A 65 1.47 -11.02 -7.74
C LEU A 65 1.83 -11.21 -6.26
N ALA A 66 2.19 -10.14 -5.57
CA ALA A 66 2.55 -10.20 -4.15
C ALA A 66 1.39 -10.70 -3.27
N MET A 67 0.19 -10.16 -3.48
CA MET A 67 -1.02 -10.56 -2.73
C MET A 67 -1.44 -11.98 -3.06
N ASP A 68 -1.39 -12.38 -4.33
CA ASP A 68 -1.72 -13.72 -4.80
C ASP A 68 -0.84 -14.79 -4.14
N THR A 69 0.49 -14.58 -4.15
CA THR A 69 1.46 -15.45 -3.46
C THR A 69 1.26 -15.45 -1.95
N TRP A 70 0.92 -14.29 -1.36
CA TRP A 70 0.68 -14.20 0.08
C TRP A 70 -0.57 -14.97 0.50
N PHE A 71 -1.66 -14.85 -0.25
CA PHE A 71 -2.89 -15.59 0.03
C PHE A 71 -2.70 -17.10 -0.13
N GLU A 72 -1.94 -17.57 -1.12
CA GLU A 72 -1.59 -18.99 -1.24
C GLU A 72 -0.91 -19.48 0.04
N LYS A 73 0.12 -18.78 0.52
CA LYS A 73 0.82 -19.13 1.76
C LYS A 73 -0.07 -19.11 3.01
N LEU A 74 -1.04 -18.19 3.07
CA LEU A 74 -1.96 -18.09 4.20
C LEU A 74 -3.01 -19.20 4.21
N MET A 75 -3.52 -19.55 3.02
CA MET A 75 -4.64 -20.48 2.85
C MET A 75 -4.19 -21.94 2.65
N GLU A 76 -2.90 -22.19 2.43
CA GLU A 76 -2.29 -23.53 2.41
C GLU A 76 -2.12 -24.15 3.82
N LYS A 77 -2.61 -23.49 4.87
CA LYS A 77 -2.72 -24.03 6.24
C LYS A 77 -4.12 -24.55 6.53
#